data_AF-R6TZ58-F1
#
_entry.id   AF-R6TZ58-F1
#
_cell.length_a   1.000
_cell.length_b   1.000
_cell.length_c   1.000
_cell.angle_alpha   90.00
_cell.angle_beta   90.00
_cell.angle_gamma   90.00
#
_symmetry.space_group_name_H-M   'P 1'
#
loop_
_entity.id
_entity.type
_entity.pdbx_description
1 polymer ?
#
loop_
_entity_poly.entity_id
_entity_poly.type
_entity_poly.pdbx_seq_one_letter_code
_entity_poly.pdbx_strand_id
1 'polypeptide(L)'
;MAYDGRILRRAYQKFEEDRQQRQDRFQSRREAIFLRQPRLREIEGELRSTMSRIIASALRRGTDPLPAVEVLKEENLGLQEEKRRLLAQMGLPEDALEERPACPLCGDSGYRGGQVCRCLRKYYAREQQKELSRMLDLGGQSFETFSLNWYSDAYDPMLGISPRKNMAQILEICRSYAETFSQESGSLLLTGDPGLGKTFLSAAIARVVSGDGWPAPGGERGRLVRGIRSRRPYFSAV
;
A
#
# COMPACT_ATOMS: atom_id res chain seq x y z
N MET A 1 -14.53 9.62 1.45
CA MET A 1 -14.23 8.21 1.81
C MET A 1 -13.68 8.21 3.23
N ALA A 2 -14.36 7.58 4.19
CA ALA A 2 -13.84 7.47 5.55
C ALA A 2 -12.77 6.38 5.61
N TYR A 3 -11.60 6.71 6.17
CA TYR A 3 -10.54 5.74 6.44
C TYR A 3 -10.72 5.21 7.86
N ASP A 4 -10.46 3.92 8.09
CA ASP A 4 -10.34 3.38 9.44
C ASP A 4 -9.09 3.99 10.09
N GLY A 5 -9.27 4.72 11.17
CA GLY A 5 -8.18 5.42 11.86
C GLY A 5 -7.09 4.49 12.41
N ARG A 6 -7.41 3.23 12.76
CA ARG A 6 -6.42 2.25 13.24
C ARG A 6 -5.54 1.77 12.09
N ILE A 7 -6.16 1.39 10.97
CA ILE A 7 -5.46 0.94 9.76
C ILE A 7 -4.62 2.09 9.19
N LEU A 8 -5.16 3.31 9.17
CA LEU A 8 -4.44 4.48 8.71
C LEU A 8 -3.21 4.80 9.55
N ARG A 9 -3.29 4.68 10.89
CA ARG A 9 -2.12 4.86 11.77
C ARG A 9 -1.02 3.83 11.48
N ARG A 10 -1.37 2.55 11.34
CA ARG A 10 -0.39 1.50 10.99
C ARG A 10 0.23 1.74 9.62
N ALA A 11 -0.59 2.12 8.63
CA ALA A 11 -0.13 2.46 7.30
C ALA A 11 0.83 3.66 7.30
N TYR A 12 0.52 4.68 8.10
CA TYR A 12 1.37 5.86 8.26
C TYR A 12 2.70 5.53 8.93
N GLN A 13 2.68 4.69 9.98
CA GLN A 13 3.90 4.23 10.64
C GLN A 13 4.81 3.49 9.65
N LYS A 14 4.28 2.53 8.88
CA LYS A 14 5.05 1.81 7.85
C LYS A 14 5.56 2.72 6.75
N PHE A 15 4.76 3.72 6.36
CA PHE A 15 5.16 4.72 5.38
C PHE A 15 6.36 5.56 5.88
N GLU A 16 6.34 5.99 7.15
CA GLU A 16 7.43 6.76 7.75
C GLU A 16 8.68 5.91 7.97
N GLU A 17 8.53 4.66 8.42
CA GLU A 17 9.66 3.71 8.53
C GLU A 17 10.38 3.52 7.18
N ASP A 18 9.63 3.26 6.10
CA ASP A 18 10.21 3.12 4.77
C ASP A 18 10.84 4.42 4.27
N ARG A 19 10.28 5.58 4.64
CA ARG A 19 10.83 6.90 4.30
C ARG A 19 12.16 7.14 5.01
N GLN A 20 12.22 6.89 6.31
CA GLN A 20 13.45 7.01 7.09
C GLN A 20 14.54 6.09 6.53
N GLN A 21 14.20 4.83 6.24
CA GLN A 21 15.17 3.90 5.64
C GLN A 21 15.69 4.35 4.27
N ARG A 22 14.85 4.99 3.44
CA ARG A 22 15.30 5.57 2.16
C ARG A 22 16.26 6.72 2.40
N GLN A 23 15.95 7.60 3.36
CA GLN A 23 16.80 8.72 3.74
C GLN A 23 18.15 8.23 4.26
N ASP A 24 18.15 7.26 5.18
CA ASP A 24 19.38 6.69 5.75
C ASP A 24 20.26 6.06 4.66
N ARG A 25 19.67 5.25 3.76
CA ARG A 25 20.39 4.67 2.62
C ARG A 25 20.99 5.73 1.71
N PHE A 26 20.25 6.80 1.45
CA PHE A 26 20.75 7.92 0.66
C PHE A 26 21.92 8.60 1.35
N GLN A 27 21.81 8.92 2.65
CA GLN A 27 22.89 9.54 3.42
C GLN A 27 24.14 8.65 3.47
N SER A 28 24.00 7.35 3.71
CA SER A 28 25.14 6.42 3.70
C SER A 28 25.82 6.36 2.33
N ARG A 29 25.05 6.31 1.24
CA ARG A 29 25.61 6.34 -0.13
C ARG A 29 26.34 7.66 -0.41
N ARG A 30 25.73 8.78 -0.01
CA ARG A 30 26.26 10.12 -0.18
C ARG A 30 27.58 10.30 0.59
N GLU A 31 27.64 9.80 1.82
CA GLU A 31 28.84 9.78 2.64
C GLU A 31 29.95 8.92 2.01
N ALA A 32 29.62 7.74 1.50
CA ALA A 32 30.58 6.89 0.80
C ALA A 32 31.15 7.54 -0.46
N ILE A 33 30.35 8.34 -1.19
CA ILE A 33 30.82 9.12 -2.34
C ILE A 33 31.81 10.19 -1.88
N PHE A 34 31.50 10.93 -0.82
CA PHE A 34 32.39 11.95 -0.27
C PHE A 34 33.70 11.39 0.28
N LEU A 35 33.68 10.21 0.91
CA LEU A 35 34.90 9.55 1.36
C LEU A 35 35.81 9.15 0.18
N ARG A 36 35.23 8.74 -0.95
CA ARG A 36 35.98 8.40 -2.17
C ARG A 36 36.48 9.62 -2.93
N GLN A 37 35.74 10.72 -2.89
CA GLN A 37 36.10 11.98 -3.55
C GLN A 37 35.77 13.17 -2.64
N PRO A 38 36.68 13.55 -1.72
CA PRO A 38 36.46 14.62 -0.74
C PRO A 38 36.15 15.98 -1.37
N ARG A 39 36.68 16.26 -2.58
CA ARG A 39 36.42 17.50 -3.32
C ARG A 39 34.93 17.73 -3.58
N LEU A 40 34.13 16.67 -3.74
CA LEU A 40 32.68 16.80 -3.91
C LEU A 40 31.99 17.40 -2.67
N ARG A 41 32.51 17.15 -1.45
CA ARG A 41 31.99 17.74 -0.21
C ARG A 41 32.31 19.23 -0.12
N GLU A 42 33.51 19.62 -0.52
CA GLU A 42 33.93 21.02 -0.59
C GLU A 42 33.04 21.78 -1.57
N ILE A 43 32.85 21.25 -2.78
CA ILE A 43 31.98 21.84 -3.79
C ILE A 43 30.54 22.02 -3.27
N GLU A 44 29.95 21.03 -2.59
CA GLU A 44 28.62 21.21 -1.97
C GLU A 44 28.60 22.32 -0.90
N GLY A 45 29.67 22.44 -0.11
CA GLY A 45 29.82 23.49 0.88
C GLY A 45 29.94 24.89 0.25
N GLU A 46 30.78 25.01 -0.79
CA GLU A 46 30.99 26.24 -1.54
C GLU A 46 29.69 26.70 -2.20
N LEU A 47 29.00 25.82 -2.95
CA LEU A 47 27.70 26.10 -3.58
C LEU A 47 26.65 26.59 -2.56
N ARG A 48 26.57 25.96 -1.38
CA ARG A 48 25.63 26.36 -0.31
C ARG A 48 25.98 27.72 0.29
N SER A 49 27.27 28.02 0.42
CA SER A 49 27.76 29.30 0.95
C SER A 49 27.46 30.45 -0.01
N THR A 50 27.59 30.22 -1.33
CA THR A 50 27.30 31.19 -2.38
C THR A 50 25.83 31.60 -2.36
N MET A 51 24.91 30.63 -2.21
CA MET A 51 23.48 30.92 -2.09
C MET A 51 23.16 31.81 -0.87
N SER A 52 23.79 31.52 0.27
CA SER A 52 23.62 32.31 1.50
C SER A 52 24.12 33.75 1.34
N ARG A 53 25.23 33.95 0.62
CA ARG A 53 25.79 35.28 0.30
C ARG A 53 24.88 36.08 -0.63
N ILE A 54 24.31 35.44 -1.64
CA ILE A 54 23.34 36.07 -2.56
C ILE A 54 22.12 36.58 -1.78
N ILE A 55 21.48 35.71 -0.98
CA ILE A 55 20.31 36.08 -0.15
C ILE A 55 20.66 37.23 0.80
N ALA A 56 21.81 37.14 1.49
CA ALA A 56 22.25 38.18 2.42
C ALA A 56 22.57 39.52 1.74
N SER A 57 23.09 39.50 0.50
CA SER A 57 23.41 40.71 -0.26
C SER A 57 22.14 41.41 -0.79
N ALA A 58 21.15 40.64 -1.26
CA ALA A 58 19.85 41.15 -1.71
C ALA A 58 19.07 41.81 -0.57
N LEU A 59 19.14 41.26 0.65
CA LEU A 59 18.46 41.81 1.82
C LEU A 59 19.12 43.06 2.42
N ARG A 60 20.45 43.22 2.29
CA ARG A 60 21.19 44.25 3.03
C ARG A 60 21.31 45.61 2.34
N ARG A 61 21.35 45.69 1.01
CA ARG A 61 21.93 46.89 0.39
C ARG A 61 21.02 47.75 -0.47
N GLY A 62 19.94 47.26 -1.08
CA GLY A 62 19.19 48.10 -2.06
C GLY A 62 20.06 48.70 -3.19
N THR A 63 21.32 48.28 -3.32
CA THR A 63 22.26 48.60 -4.38
C THR A 63 22.13 47.56 -5.47
N ASP A 64 22.39 47.95 -6.71
CA ASP A 64 22.32 47.07 -7.88
C ASP A 64 23.13 45.78 -7.65
N PRO A 65 22.45 44.63 -7.44
CA PRO A 65 23.10 43.37 -7.10
C PRO A 65 23.74 42.72 -8.34
N LEU A 66 23.49 43.23 -9.54
CA LEU A 66 23.82 42.56 -10.80
C LEU A 66 25.31 42.19 -10.95
N PRO A 67 26.30 43.07 -10.68
CA PRO A 67 27.71 42.71 -10.87
C PRO A 67 28.20 41.66 -9.86
N ALA A 68 27.74 41.74 -8.61
CA ALA A 68 28.07 40.76 -7.59
C ALA A 68 27.40 39.41 -7.88
N VAL A 69 26.20 39.42 -8.46
CA VAL A 69 25.48 38.21 -8.87
C VAL A 69 26.14 37.54 -10.09
N GLU A 70 26.70 38.31 -11.03
CA GLU A 70 27.39 37.76 -12.21
C GLU A 70 28.65 36.98 -11.83
N VAL A 71 29.52 37.53 -10.98
CA VAL A 71 30.72 36.82 -10.49
C VAL A 71 30.34 35.54 -9.74
N LEU A 72 29.33 35.61 -8.85
CA LEU A 72 28.84 34.45 -8.11
C LEU A 72 28.17 33.41 -9.03
N LYS A 73 27.65 33.82 -10.19
CA LYS A 73 27.07 32.93 -11.19
C LYS A 73 28.16 32.17 -11.95
N GLU A 74 29.24 32.83 -12.35
CA GLU A 74 30.39 32.19 -12.99
C GLU A 74 31.06 31.17 -12.07
N GLU A 75 31.31 31.53 -10.80
CA GLU A 75 31.83 30.61 -9.78
C GLU A 75 30.92 29.39 -9.59
N ASN A 76 29.60 29.61 -9.50
CA ASN A 76 28.63 28.51 -9.39
C ASN A 76 28.66 27.58 -10.61
N LEU A 77 28.74 28.12 -11.83
CA LEU A 77 28.78 27.32 -13.05
C LEU A 77 30.07 26.48 -13.11
N GLY A 78 31.21 27.06 -12.72
CA GLY A 78 32.49 26.33 -12.62
C GLY A 78 32.41 25.17 -11.62
N LEU A 79 31.84 25.41 -10.44
CA LEU A 79 31.66 24.38 -9.41
C LEU A 79 30.69 23.28 -9.84
N GLN A 80 29.61 23.63 -10.55
CA GLN A 80 28.68 22.65 -11.12
C GLN A 80 29.36 21.77 -12.17
N GLU A 81 30.19 22.35 -13.03
CA GLU A 81 30.96 21.60 -14.03
C GLU A 81 31.99 20.67 -13.37
N GLU A 82 32.72 21.17 -12.36
CA GLU A 82 33.66 20.37 -11.60
C GLU A 82 32.96 19.17 -10.93
N LYS A 83 31.80 19.40 -10.29
CA LYS A 83 30.96 18.33 -9.71
C LYS A 83 30.58 17.28 -10.75
N ARG A 84 30.09 17.70 -11.93
CA ARG A 84 29.72 16.79 -13.02
C ARG A 84 30.89 15.93 -13.47
N ARG A 85 32.04 16.55 -13.70
CA ARG A 85 33.27 15.85 -14.11
C ARG A 85 33.70 14.82 -13.07
N LEU A 86 33.69 15.18 -11.79
CA LEU A 86 34.10 14.29 -10.70
C LEU A 86 33.14 13.09 -10.55
N LEU A 87 31.83 13.31 -10.66
CA LEU A 87 30.84 12.23 -10.63
C LEU A 87 31.00 11.29 -11.85
N ALA A 88 31.21 11.86 -13.04
CA ALA A 88 31.45 11.09 -14.27
C ALA A 88 32.71 10.20 -14.18
N GLN A 89 33.81 10.73 -13.62
CA GLN A 89 35.04 9.95 -13.37
C GLN A 89 34.82 8.77 -12.42
N MET A 90 33.83 8.86 -11.53
CA MET A 90 33.44 7.78 -10.62
C MET A 90 32.41 6.80 -11.24
N GLY A 91 31.97 7.05 -12.48
CA GLY A 91 30.89 6.29 -13.13
C GLY A 91 29.51 6.55 -12.51
N LEU A 92 29.31 7.71 -11.88
CA LEU A 92 28.07 8.10 -11.22
C LEU A 92 27.30 9.13 -12.04
N PRO A 93 25.95 9.10 -12.01
CA PRO A 93 25.14 10.12 -12.66
C PRO A 93 25.29 11.49 -11.96
N GLU A 94 25.01 12.57 -12.69
CA GLU A 94 25.11 13.96 -12.18
C GLU A 94 24.22 14.22 -10.95
N ASP A 95 23.11 13.49 -10.88
CA ASP A 95 22.10 13.55 -9.81
C ASP A 95 22.40 12.60 -8.63
N ALA A 96 23.56 11.94 -8.60
CA ALA A 96 23.87 10.93 -7.57
C ALA A 96 23.84 11.47 -6.14
N LEU A 97 24.10 12.77 -5.98
CA LEU A 97 24.11 13.51 -4.71
C LEU A 97 22.78 14.23 -4.42
N GLU A 98 21.77 14.08 -5.27
CA GLU A 98 20.46 14.71 -5.11
C GLU A 98 19.45 13.73 -4.50
N GLU A 99 18.81 14.16 -3.40
CA GLU A 99 17.74 13.38 -2.79
C GLU A 99 16.46 13.56 -3.59
N ARG A 100 15.89 12.46 -4.09
CA ARG A 100 14.62 12.48 -4.82
C ARG A 100 13.53 11.82 -3.99
N PRO A 101 12.35 12.45 -3.84
CA PRO A 101 11.24 11.83 -3.15
C PRO A 101 10.79 10.58 -3.92
N ALA A 102 10.40 9.53 -3.20
CA ALA A 102 9.84 8.33 -3.81
C ALA A 102 8.50 8.61 -4.50
N CYS A 103 7.72 9.56 -3.97
CA CYS A 103 6.47 10.00 -4.54
C CYS A 103 6.58 11.44 -5.07
N PRO A 104 6.62 11.65 -6.40
CA PRO A 104 6.70 12.99 -6.99
C PRO A 104 5.41 13.79 -6.80
N LEU A 105 4.30 13.16 -6.42
CA LEU A 105 3.01 13.84 -6.26
C LEU A 105 2.84 14.57 -4.94
N CYS A 106 3.46 14.06 -3.87
CA CYS A 106 3.33 14.63 -2.53
C CYS A 106 4.66 14.93 -1.86
N GLY A 107 5.79 14.71 -2.54
CA GLY A 107 7.12 14.90 -1.97
C GLY A 107 7.33 14.05 -0.70
N ASP A 108 6.82 12.82 -0.71
CA ASP A 108 6.85 11.91 0.45
C ASP A 108 6.13 12.40 1.72
N SER A 109 5.29 13.44 1.65
CA SER A 109 4.45 13.85 2.80
C SER A 109 3.27 12.91 3.07
N GLY A 110 2.91 12.04 2.11
CA GLY A 110 1.72 11.20 2.18
C GLY A 110 0.39 11.93 1.94
N TYR A 111 0.37 13.26 1.79
CA TYR A 111 -0.84 14.07 1.60
C TYR A 111 -0.72 15.03 0.40
N ARG A 112 -1.85 15.35 -0.23
CA ARG A 112 -1.93 16.36 -1.31
C ARG A 112 -3.29 17.04 -1.26
N GLY A 113 -3.31 18.37 -1.15
CA GLY A 113 -4.56 19.14 -1.13
C GLY A 113 -5.52 18.72 -0.02
N GLY A 114 -5.00 18.46 1.19
CA GLY A 114 -5.78 17.98 2.33
C GLY A 114 -6.26 16.52 2.24
N GLN A 115 -5.90 15.79 1.18
CA GLN A 115 -6.30 14.39 0.99
C GLN A 115 -5.11 13.43 1.07
N VAL A 116 -5.37 12.20 1.52
CA VAL A 116 -4.39 11.11 1.50
C VAL A 116 -3.93 10.85 0.07
N CYS A 117 -2.62 10.94 -0.17
CA CYS A 117 -2.00 10.73 -1.47
C CYS A 117 -2.05 9.25 -1.88
N ARG A 118 -1.97 8.98 -3.19
CA ARG A 118 -1.99 7.62 -3.74
C ARG A 118 -0.88 6.72 -3.17
N CYS A 119 0.27 7.26 -2.78
CA CYS A 119 1.35 6.49 -2.18
C CYS A 119 0.93 5.92 -0.81
N LEU A 120 0.46 6.78 0.10
CA LEU A 120 -0.04 6.37 1.43
C LEU A 120 -1.28 5.47 1.34
N ARG A 121 -2.15 5.67 0.33
CA ARG A 121 -3.27 4.74 0.07
C ARG A 121 -2.83 3.31 -0.24
N LYS A 122 -1.66 3.11 -0.87
CA LYS A 122 -1.12 1.75 -1.10
C LYS A 122 -0.74 1.07 0.21
N TYR A 123 -0.15 1.81 1.16
CA TYR A 123 0.13 1.31 2.50
C TYR A 123 -1.17 0.99 3.25
N TYR A 124 -2.16 1.89 3.17
CA TYR A 124 -3.48 1.64 3.74
C TYR A 124 -4.13 0.36 3.20
N ALA A 125 -4.12 0.15 1.88
CA ALA A 125 -4.67 -1.05 1.27
C ALA A 125 -3.94 -2.32 1.73
N ARG A 126 -2.62 -2.28 1.89
CA ARG A 126 -1.82 -3.41 2.42
C ARG A 126 -2.17 -3.72 3.87
N GLU A 127 -2.27 -2.70 4.73
CA GLU A 127 -2.66 -2.90 6.14
C GLU A 127 -4.12 -3.35 6.28
N GLN A 128 -5.00 -2.87 5.40
CA GLN A 128 -6.38 -3.34 5.33
C GLN A 128 -6.45 -4.81 4.93
N GLN A 129 -5.67 -5.22 3.93
CA GLN A 129 -5.58 -6.63 3.54
C GLN A 129 -5.05 -7.49 4.69
N LYS A 130 -3.98 -7.06 5.38
CA LYS A 130 -3.46 -7.81 6.53
C LYS A 130 -4.48 -7.98 7.65
N GLU A 131 -5.26 -6.94 7.93
CA GLU A 131 -6.31 -7.03 8.96
C GLU A 131 -7.41 -8.00 8.55
N LEU A 132 -7.82 -7.99 7.27
CA LEU A 132 -8.75 -8.96 6.72
C LEU A 132 -8.17 -10.37 6.78
N SER A 133 -6.95 -10.59 6.28
CA SER A 133 -6.27 -11.89 6.35
C SER A 133 -6.15 -12.36 7.79
N ARG A 134 -5.83 -11.50 8.77
CA ARG A 134 -5.78 -11.87 10.19
C ARG A 134 -7.15 -12.29 10.75
N MET A 135 -8.24 -11.64 10.32
CA MET A 135 -9.59 -12.07 10.68
C MET A 135 -9.95 -13.42 10.05
N LEU A 136 -9.46 -13.69 8.84
CA LEU A 136 -9.69 -14.94 8.11
C LEU A 136 -8.79 -16.10 8.57
N ASP A 137 -7.61 -15.79 9.11
CA ASP A 137 -6.61 -16.75 9.60
C ASP A 137 -6.94 -17.29 11.01
N LEU A 138 -8.14 -17.00 11.54
CA LEU A 138 -8.68 -17.58 12.77
C LEU A 138 -9.11 -19.06 12.63
N GLY A 139 -8.43 -19.83 11.77
CA GLY A 139 -8.37 -21.29 11.91
C GLY A 139 -8.64 -22.08 10.65
N GLY A 140 -7.82 -21.95 9.60
CA GLY A 140 -7.80 -22.91 8.50
C GLY A 140 -9.14 -23.17 7.80
N GLN A 141 -10.12 -22.26 7.95
CA GLN A 141 -11.50 -22.44 7.50
C GLN A 141 -11.56 -22.16 6.00
N SER A 142 -11.56 -23.21 5.20
CA SER A 142 -11.61 -23.14 3.74
C SER A 142 -12.58 -24.19 3.20
N PHE A 143 -12.97 -24.07 1.93
CA PHE A 143 -13.87 -25.05 1.35
C PHE A 143 -13.26 -26.46 1.32
N GLU A 144 -11.92 -26.58 1.32
CA GLU A 144 -11.20 -27.86 1.36
C GLU A 144 -11.19 -28.51 2.74
N THR A 145 -11.20 -27.73 3.81
CA THR A 145 -11.21 -28.25 5.20
C THR A 145 -12.62 -28.44 5.75
N PHE A 146 -13.66 -28.05 5.00
CA PHE A 146 -15.05 -28.27 5.38
C PHE A 146 -15.42 -29.75 5.25
N SER A 147 -15.74 -30.40 6.38
CA SER A 147 -16.10 -31.82 6.40
C SER A 147 -17.61 -32.04 6.49
N LEU A 148 -18.16 -32.76 5.51
CA LEU A 148 -19.56 -33.19 5.50
C LEU A 148 -19.82 -34.38 6.44
N ASN A 149 -18.77 -35.01 6.97
CA ASN A 149 -18.90 -36.19 7.85
C ASN A 149 -19.53 -35.85 9.21
N TRP A 150 -19.50 -34.57 9.61
CA TRP A 150 -20.17 -34.08 10.82
C TRP A 150 -21.70 -34.07 10.71
N TYR A 151 -22.25 -34.25 9.50
CA TYR A 151 -23.68 -34.25 9.25
C TYR A 151 -24.19 -35.68 9.06
N SER A 152 -25.34 -35.95 9.68
CA SER A 152 -26.04 -37.22 9.53
C SER A 152 -26.48 -37.43 8.09
N ASP A 153 -26.34 -38.67 7.62
CA ASP A 153 -26.91 -39.10 6.33
C ASP A 153 -28.33 -39.65 6.47
N ALA A 154 -28.82 -39.77 7.71
CA ALA A 154 -30.20 -40.16 7.95
C ALA A 154 -31.15 -39.09 7.41
N TYR A 155 -32.27 -39.55 6.86
CA TYR A 155 -33.32 -38.66 6.40
C TYR A 155 -33.89 -37.86 7.58
N ASP A 156 -33.98 -36.54 7.42
CA ASP A 156 -34.60 -35.64 8.39
C ASP A 156 -35.98 -35.21 7.85
N PRO A 157 -37.09 -35.61 8.49
CA PRO A 157 -38.44 -35.22 8.08
C PRO A 157 -38.70 -33.72 8.08
N MET A 158 -37.96 -32.93 8.87
CA MET A 158 -38.11 -31.47 8.91
C MET A 158 -37.44 -30.79 7.73
N LEU A 159 -36.34 -31.36 7.21
CA LEU A 159 -35.63 -30.84 6.04
C LEU A 159 -36.12 -31.45 4.73
N GLY A 160 -36.83 -32.59 4.79
CA GLY A 160 -37.25 -33.34 3.61
C GLY A 160 -36.08 -34.03 2.87
N ILE A 161 -34.86 -33.94 3.41
CA ILE A 161 -33.61 -34.51 2.89
C ILE A 161 -32.67 -34.83 4.05
N SER A 162 -31.58 -35.56 3.82
CA SER A 162 -30.55 -35.75 4.87
C SER A 162 -29.79 -34.44 5.13
N PRO A 163 -29.46 -34.11 6.39
CA PRO A 163 -28.67 -32.93 6.73
C PRO A 163 -27.35 -32.86 5.96
N ARG A 164 -26.72 -34.02 5.69
CA ARG A 164 -25.52 -34.11 4.86
C ARG A 164 -25.75 -33.65 3.42
N LYS A 165 -26.83 -34.11 2.79
CA LYS A 165 -27.19 -33.69 1.41
C LYS A 165 -27.54 -32.20 1.36
N ASN A 166 -28.29 -31.71 2.34
CA ASN A 166 -28.59 -30.28 2.46
C ASN A 166 -27.31 -29.44 2.56
N MET A 167 -26.39 -29.83 3.44
CA MET A 167 -25.15 -29.09 3.64
C MET A 167 -24.21 -29.17 2.42
N ALA A 168 -24.23 -30.29 1.68
CA ALA A 168 -23.50 -30.40 0.42
C ALA A 168 -24.01 -29.38 -0.62
N GLN A 169 -25.33 -29.19 -0.72
CA GLN A 169 -25.91 -28.16 -1.59
C GLN A 169 -25.54 -26.75 -1.15
N ILE A 170 -25.61 -26.46 0.15
CA ILE A 170 -25.23 -25.15 0.71
C ILE A 170 -23.74 -24.86 0.44
N LEU A 171 -22.87 -25.87 0.60
CA LEU A 171 -21.44 -25.75 0.33
C LEU A 171 -21.17 -25.38 -1.14
N GLU A 172 -21.87 -26.03 -2.06
CA GLU A 172 -21.75 -25.78 -3.51
C GLU A 172 -22.22 -24.37 -3.89
N ILE A 173 -23.35 -23.92 -3.33
CA ILE A 173 -23.84 -22.55 -3.52
C ILE A 173 -22.81 -21.53 -3.02
N CYS A 174 -22.22 -21.76 -1.84
CA CYS A 174 -21.20 -20.87 -1.28
C CYS A 174 -19.93 -20.82 -2.14
N ARG A 175 -19.50 -21.98 -2.67
CA ARG A 175 -18.34 -22.10 -3.55
C ARG A 175 -18.58 -21.36 -4.86
N SER A 176 -19.68 -21.66 -5.55
CA SER A 176 -20.08 -20.99 -6.80
C SER A 176 -20.16 -19.48 -6.62
N TYR A 177 -20.80 -19.02 -5.54
CA TYR A 177 -20.90 -17.59 -5.23
C TYR A 177 -19.53 -16.94 -5.03
N ALA A 178 -18.60 -17.60 -4.34
CA ALA A 178 -17.26 -17.07 -4.11
C ALA A 178 -16.43 -16.99 -5.41
N GLU A 179 -16.57 -17.98 -6.30
CA GLU A 179 -15.87 -18.03 -7.59
C GLU A 179 -16.40 -16.98 -8.58
N THR A 180 -17.71 -16.74 -8.60
CA THR A 180 -18.34 -15.74 -9.50
C THR A 180 -18.54 -14.37 -8.84
N PHE A 181 -17.92 -14.12 -7.69
CA PHE A 181 -18.16 -12.90 -6.94
C PHE A 181 -17.69 -11.66 -7.69
N SER A 182 -18.57 -10.68 -7.81
CA SER A 182 -18.32 -9.39 -8.45
C SER A 182 -18.91 -8.25 -7.61
N GLN A 183 -18.63 -7.00 -7.99
CA GLN A 183 -19.22 -5.84 -7.32
C GLN A 183 -20.75 -5.74 -7.50
N GLU A 184 -21.30 -6.47 -8.48
CA GLU A 184 -22.74 -6.52 -8.77
C GLU A 184 -23.43 -7.73 -8.12
N SER A 185 -22.66 -8.63 -7.48
CA SER A 185 -23.22 -9.80 -6.81
C SER A 185 -24.09 -9.42 -5.61
N GLY A 186 -25.24 -10.08 -5.47
CA GLY A 186 -26.12 -9.94 -4.31
C GLY A 186 -25.50 -10.51 -3.02
N SER A 187 -26.16 -10.35 -1.87
CA SER A 187 -25.66 -10.89 -0.59
C SER A 187 -26.23 -12.27 -0.28
N LEU A 188 -25.39 -13.19 0.20
CA LEU A 188 -25.84 -14.44 0.81
C LEU A 188 -26.20 -14.26 2.28
N LEU A 189 -27.30 -14.88 2.72
CA LEU A 189 -27.70 -14.96 4.12
C LEU A 189 -27.69 -16.42 4.56
N LEU A 190 -26.87 -16.74 5.56
CA LEU A 190 -26.81 -18.09 6.14
C LEU A 190 -27.60 -18.09 7.47
N THR A 191 -28.64 -18.91 7.55
CA THR A 191 -29.51 -19.06 8.74
C THR A 191 -29.45 -20.49 9.30
N GLY A 192 -29.69 -20.63 10.60
CA GLY A 192 -29.76 -21.93 11.30
C GLY A 192 -29.14 -21.88 12.68
N ASP A 193 -29.16 -23.00 13.39
CA ASP A 193 -28.68 -23.10 14.78
C ASP A 193 -27.16 -22.91 14.94
N PRO A 194 -26.68 -22.43 16.09
CA PRO A 194 -25.24 -22.35 16.37
C PRO A 194 -24.52 -23.68 16.11
N GLY A 195 -23.28 -23.62 15.61
CA GLY A 195 -22.47 -24.83 15.35
C GLY A 195 -22.63 -25.45 13.96
N LEU A 196 -23.60 -25.02 13.14
CA LEU A 196 -23.81 -25.53 11.78
C LEU A 196 -22.86 -24.95 10.69
N GLY A 197 -21.68 -24.47 11.06
CA GLY A 197 -20.66 -24.03 10.08
C GLY A 197 -20.93 -22.71 9.35
N LYS A 198 -21.92 -21.89 9.72
CA LYS A 198 -22.19 -20.58 9.06
C LYS A 198 -21.00 -19.62 9.06
N THR A 199 -20.38 -19.44 10.23
CA THR A 199 -19.18 -18.60 10.37
C THR A 199 -18.03 -19.16 9.52
N PHE A 200 -17.90 -20.48 9.47
CA PHE A 200 -16.90 -21.18 8.68
C PHE A 200 -17.07 -20.92 7.19
N LEU A 201 -18.28 -21.10 6.65
CA LEU A 201 -18.57 -20.83 5.24
C LEU A 201 -18.36 -19.35 4.89
N SER A 202 -18.74 -18.44 5.80
CA SER A 202 -18.52 -17.00 5.59
C SER A 202 -17.02 -16.64 5.50
N ALA A 203 -16.19 -17.27 6.33
CA ALA A 203 -14.74 -17.10 6.29
C ALA A 203 -14.13 -17.72 5.01
N ALA A 204 -14.60 -18.90 4.60
CA ALA A 204 -14.16 -19.55 3.36
C ALA A 204 -14.47 -18.72 2.11
N ILE A 205 -15.68 -18.16 2.00
CA ILE A 205 -16.05 -17.24 0.91
C ILE A 205 -15.13 -16.02 0.90
N ALA A 206 -14.96 -15.37 2.05
CA ALA A 206 -14.14 -14.18 2.15
C ALA A 206 -12.67 -14.45 1.80
N ARG A 207 -12.15 -15.65 2.08
CA ARG A 207 -10.80 -16.07 1.69
C ARG A 207 -10.63 -16.18 0.18
N VAL A 208 -11.57 -16.82 -0.51
CA VAL A 208 -11.55 -16.97 -1.98
C VAL A 208 -11.68 -15.60 -2.65
N VAL A 209 -12.63 -14.77 -2.19
CA VAL A 209 -12.85 -13.41 -2.72
C VAL A 209 -11.64 -12.48 -2.47
N SER A 210 -10.91 -12.68 -1.36
CA SER A 210 -9.75 -11.84 -1.01
C SER A 210 -8.45 -12.25 -1.71
N GLY A 211 -8.44 -13.35 -2.48
CA GLY A 211 -7.31 -13.76 -3.32
C GLY A 211 -6.25 -14.65 -2.65
N ASP A 212 -6.49 -15.15 -1.43
CA ASP A 212 -5.57 -16.03 -0.68
C ASP A 212 -5.91 -17.54 -0.85
N GLY A 213 -6.76 -17.92 -1.81
CA GLY A 213 -7.13 -19.30 -2.09
C GLY A 213 -7.34 -19.57 -3.59
N TRP A 214 -6.36 -20.28 -4.19
CA TRP A 214 -6.27 -20.79 -5.57
C TRP A 214 -5.77 -19.85 -6.69
N PRO A 215 -4.80 -20.28 -7.54
CA PRO A 215 -4.50 -19.63 -8.80
C PRO A 215 -5.48 -20.14 -9.88
N ALA A 216 -6.57 -19.42 -10.14
CA ALA A 216 -7.43 -19.72 -11.28
C ALA A 216 -6.75 -19.26 -12.60
N PRO A 217 -6.71 -20.08 -13.66
CA PRO A 217 -6.22 -19.66 -14.96
C PRO A 217 -7.32 -18.84 -15.67
N GLY A 218 -7.06 -17.55 -15.87
CA GLY A 218 -7.90 -16.69 -16.71
C GLY A 218 -9.08 -16.05 -15.98
N GLY A 219 -8.81 -14.99 -15.21
CA GLY A 219 -9.83 -14.11 -14.67
C GLY A 219 -9.18 -12.82 -14.18
N GLU A 220 -9.64 -11.67 -14.68
CA GLU A 220 -9.07 -10.37 -14.35
C GLU A 220 -9.13 -10.10 -12.83
N ARG A 221 -8.02 -9.63 -12.26
CA ARG A 221 -7.89 -9.32 -10.83
C ARG A 221 -8.90 -8.23 -10.42
N GLY A 222 -10.02 -8.67 -9.85
CA GLY A 222 -11.03 -7.82 -9.23
C GLY A 222 -10.47 -7.01 -8.07
N ARG A 223 -10.75 -5.71 -8.09
CA ARG A 223 -10.26 -4.70 -7.15
C ARG A 223 -11.08 -4.72 -5.86
N LEU A 224 -10.40 -4.92 -4.72
CA LEU A 224 -10.74 -4.54 -3.32
C LEU A 224 -12.24 -4.33 -2.98
N VAL A 225 -12.78 -5.23 -2.15
CA VAL A 225 -14.10 -5.13 -1.52
C VAL A 225 -14.17 -3.93 -0.56
N ARG A 226 -15.14 -3.04 -0.81
CA ARG A 226 -15.61 -2.04 0.14
C ARG A 226 -17.03 -2.37 0.57
N GLY A 227 -17.22 -2.48 1.88
CA GLY A 227 -18.49 -2.20 2.54
C GLY A 227 -19.52 -3.31 2.44
N ILE A 228 -19.46 -4.28 3.35
CA ILE A 228 -20.66 -5.00 3.77
C ILE A 228 -21.49 -4.00 4.60
N ARG A 229 -22.41 -3.30 3.94
CA ARG A 229 -23.46 -2.51 4.61
C ARG A 229 -24.75 -3.28 4.54
N SER A 230 -25.32 -3.55 5.71
CA SER A 230 -26.65 -4.13 5.87
C SER A 230 -27.70 -3.18 5.30
N ARG A 231 -28.32 -3.57 4.18
CA ARG A 231 -29.67 -3.14 3.83
C ARG A 231 -30.43 -4.35 3.25
N ARG A 232 -31.54 -4.69 3.92
CA ARG A 232 -32.61 -5.61 3.48
C ARG A 232 -33.09 -5.22 2.05
N PRO A 233 -33.60 -6.15 1.21
CA PRO A 233 -34.78 -6.98 1.50
C PRO A 233 -34.72 -8.47 1.09
N TYR A 234 -35.61 -9.23 1.75
CA TYR A 234 -36.22 -10.53 1.40
C TYR A 234 -35.61 -11.40 0.29
N PHE A 235 -35.30 -12.66 0.61
CA PHE A 235 -35.79 -13.80 -0.15
C PHE A 235 -35.93 -15.03 0.79
N SER A 236 -37.13 -15.60 0.81
CA SER A 236 -37.48 -16.89 1.40
C SER A 236 -37.15 -17.96 0.37
N ALA A 237 -36.44 -19.02 0.76
CA ALA A 237 -36.41 -20.25 0.00
C ALA A 237 -36.90 -21.36 0.93
N VAL A 238 -38.02 -21.96 0.50
CA VAL A 238 -38.59 -23.21 1.03
C VAL A 238 -37.60 -24.34 0.84
#